data_AF-A0A0B6Y299-F1
#
_entry.id   AF-A0A0B6Y299-F1
#
_cell.length_a   1.000
_cell.length_b   1.000
_cell.length_c   1.000
_cell.angle_alpha   90.00
_cell.angle_beta   90.00
_cell.angle_gamma   90.00
#
_symmetry.space_group_name_H-M   'P 1'
#
loop_
_entity.id
_entity.type
_entity.pdbx_description
1 polymer ?
#
loop_
_entity_poly.entity_id
_entity_poly.type
_entity_poly.pdbx_seq_one_letter_code
_entity_poly.pdbx_strand_id
1 'polypeptide(L)'
;QEYLYTGESPCLSGVDCLILIEVANRLCLPRLVNMVEASVITEMQANENKDEMLQDALFLLEPSELYNATHLTRFCEYILSINYYEVAKKHQSLFRALTQAKQDLIEKKRWPPLWYMK
;
A
#
# COMPACT_ATOMS: atom_id res chain seq x y z
N GLN A 1 18.20 0.20 -17.02
CA GLN A 1 18.53 -0.46 -18.30
C GLN A 1 17.98 -1.88 -18.25
N GLU A 2 17.09 -2.19 -19.20
CA GLU A 2 16.76 -3.51 -19.79
C GLU A 2 16.39 -4.73 -18.90
N TYR A 3 15.37 -4.62 -18.04
CA TYR A 3 14.72 -5.78 -17.39
C TYR A 3 14.33 -6.90 -18.37
N LEU A 4 13.92 -6.53 -19.60
CA LEU A 4 13.50 -7.48 -20.64
C LEU A 4 14.63 -8.37 -21.17
N TYR A 5 15.88 -7.92 -21.07
CA TYR A 5 17.03 -8.65 -21.64
C TYR A 5 17.91 -9.28 -20.56
N THR A 6 17.98 -8.69 -19.36
CA THR A 6 18.80 -9.22 -18.25
C THR A 6 18.00 -9.99 -17.22
N GLY A 7 16.68 -9.78 -17.12
CA GLY A 7 15.85 -10.34 -16.06
C GLY A 7 16.21 -9.82 -14.66
N GLU A 8 17.12 -8.85 -14.56
CA GLU A 8 17.56 -8.25 -13.31
C GLU A 8 16.69 -7.05 -12.95
N SER A 9 16.40 -6.90 -11.66
CA SER A 9 15.66 -5.75 -11.14
C SER A 9 16.35 -4.45 -11.54
N PRO A 10 15.64 -3.49 -12.16
CA PRO A 10 16.18 -2.13 -12.22
C PRO A 10 16.36 -1.63 -10.78
N CYS A 11 17.43 -0.87 -10.52
CA CYS A 11 17.54 -0.12 -9.27
C CYS A 11 16.29 0.75 -9.14
N LEU A 12 15.49 0.49 -8.11
CA LEU A 12 14.21 1.17 -7.87
C LEU A 12 14.39 2.56 -7.22
N SER A 13 15.63 2.95 -6.90
CA SER A 13 15.94 4.22 -6.27
C SER A 13 15.52 5.41 -7.15
N GLY A 14 14.51 6.16 -6.72
CA GLY A 14 14.05 7.39 -7.39
C GLY A 14 13.10 7.17 -8.57
N VAL A 15 12.57 5.97 -8.77
CA VAL A 15 11.52 5.71 -9.77
C VAL A 15 10.16 5.72 -9.08
N ASP A 16 9.18 6.41 -9.66
CA ASP A 16 7.80 6.36 -9.19
C ASP A 16 7.28 4.92 -9.27
N CYS A 17 7.15 4.28 -8.11
CA CYS A 17 6.77 2.88 -8.00
C CYS A 17 5.40 2.60 -8.64
N LEU A 18 4.48 3.56 -8.56
CA LEU A 18 3.15 3.48 -9.18
C LEU A 18 3.22 3.45 -10.71
N ILE A 19 4.04 4.30 -11.32
CA ILE A 19 4.24 4.33 -12.77
C ILE A 19 4.91 3.04 -13.24
N LEU A 20 5.87 2.54 -12.47
CA LEU A 20 6.54 1.28 -12.79
C LEU A 20 5.58 0.08 -12.72
N ILE A 21 4.72 0.01 -11.70
CA ILE A 21 3.66 -1.01 -11.59
C ILE A 21 2.69 -0.91 -12.77
N GLU A 22 2.26 0.31 -13.13
CA GLU A 22 1.37 0.53 -14.28
C GLU A 22 1.97 -0.01 -15.57
N VAL A 23 3.23 0.35 -15.88
CA VAL A 23 3.93 -0.13 -17.08
C VAL A 23 4.12 -1.65 -17.03
N ALA A 24 4.51 -2.20 -15.88
CA ALA A 24 4.71 -3.63 -15.72
C ALA A 24 3.42 -4.43 -15.95
N ASN A 25 2.27 -3.92 -15.50
CA ASN A 25 0.97 -4.52 -15.77
C ASN A 25 0.57 -4.44 -17.23
N ARG A 26 0.78 -3.29 -17.89
CA ARG A 26 0.48 -3.14 -19.33
C ARG A 26 1.34 -4.09 -20.19
N LEU A 27 2.55 -4.40 -19.74
CA LEU A 27 3.46 -5.36 -20.38
C LEU A 27 3.21 -6.82 -19.94
N CYS A 28 2.22 -7.06 -19.06
CA CYS A 28 1.92 -8.39 -18.51
C CYS A 28 3.14 -9.06 -17.85
N LEU A 29 3.92 -8.32 -17.06
CA LEU A 29 5.11 -8.79 -16.35
C LEU A 29 4.84 -8.97 -14.85
N PRO A 30 4.13 -10.05 -14.42
CA PRO A 30 3.70 -10.21 -13.03
C PRO A 30 4.88 -10.31 -12.05
N ARG A 31 6.01 -10.87 -12.51
CA ARG A 31 7.22 -10.98 -11.69
C ARG A 31 7.81 -9.60 -11.36
N LEU A 32 7.76 -8.66 -12.29
CA LEU A 32 8.24 -7.29 -12.06
C LEU A 32 7.32 -6.57 -11.09
N VAL A 33 6.01 -6.70 -11.24
CA VAL A 33 5.01 -6.12 -10.31
C VAL A 33 5.27 -6.60 -8.88
N ASN A 34 5.37 -7.91 -8.67
CA ASN A 34 5.62 -8.49 -7.34
C ASN A 34 6.92 -7.98 -6.71
N MET A 35 7.97 -7.80 -7.50
CA MET A 35 9.25 -7.29 -7.01
C MET A 35 9.16 -5.83 -6.59
N VAL A 36 8.47 -4.99 -7.37
CA VAL A 36 8.27 -3.58 -7.04
C VAL A 36 7.39 -3.45 -5.79
N GLU A 37 6.30 -4.22 -5.71
CA GLU A 37 5.45 -4.27 -4.52
C GLU A 37 6.26 -4.67 -3.28
N ALA A 38 7.08 -5.72 -3.37
CA ALA A 38 7.91 -6.17 -2.26
C ALA A 38 8.89 -5.07 -1.82
N SER A 39 9.53 -4.37 -2.77
CA SER A 39 10.43 -3.26 -2.46
C SER A 39 9.72 -2.14 -1.71
N VAL A 40 8.56 -1.69 -2.21
CA VAL A 40 7.77 -0.62 -1.57
C VAL A 40 7.35 -1.05 -0.16
N ILE A 41 6.88 -2.28 0.00
CA ILE A 41 6.50 -2.81 1.32
C ILE A 41 7.72 -2.79 2.27
N THR A 42 8.89 -3.23 1.80
CA THR A 42 10.10 -3.22 2.63
C THR A 42 10.55 -1.82 3.01
N GLU A 43 10.44 -0.83 2.11
CA GLU A 43 10.75 0.57 2.42
C GLU A 43 9.77 1.16 3.43
N MET A 44 8.48 0.90 3.27
CA MET A 44 7.45 1.32 4.23
C MET A 44 7.66 0.67 5.60
N GLN A 45 8.08 -0.60 5.66
CA GLN A 45 8.38 -1.29 6.91
C GLN A 45 9.67 -0.82 7.57
N ALA A 46 10.67 -0.45 6.77
CA ALA A 46 11.94 0.10 7.24
C ALA A 46 11.77 1.52 7.79
N ASN A 47 10.69 2.22 7.41
CA ASN A 47 10.43 3.57 7.87
C ASN A 47 10.08 3.56 9.37
N GLU A 48 10.92 4.21 10.20
CA GLU A 48 10.73 4.23 11.65
C GLU A 48 9.52 5.09 12.07
N ASN A 49 9.12 6.04 11.21
CA ASN A 49 8.03 6.96 11.49
C ASN A 49 6.67 6.36 11.10
N LYS A 50 5.94 5.85 12.10
CA LYS A 50 4.62 5.23 11.91
C LYS A 50 3.59 6.18 11.28
N ASP A 51 3.65 7.48 11.59
CA ASP A 51 2.68 8.45 11.07
C ASP A 51 2.89 8.70 9.57
N GLU A 52 4.14 8.65 9.08
CA GLU A 52 4.46 8.73 7.64
C GLU A 52 4.01 7.46 6.93
N MET A 53 4.33 6.28 7.49
CA MET A 53 3.89 4.99 6.97
C MET A 53 2.36 4.88 6.82
N LEU A 54 1.60 5.44 7.76
CA LEU A 54 0.14 5.47 7.69
C LEU A 54 -0.38 6.43 6.61
N GLN A 55 0.26 7.59 6.44
CA GLN A 55 -0.09 8.53 5.37
C GLN A 55 0.20 7.92 3.99
N ASP A 56 1.36 7.31 3.83
CA ASP A 56 1.75 6.62 2.60
C ASP A 56 0.77 5.48 2.31
N ALA A 57 0.38 4.70 3.32
CA ALA A 57 -0.59 3.63 3.15
C ALA A 57 -1.97 4.15 2.70
N LEU A 58 -2.44 5.30 3.23
CA LEU A 58 -3.69 5.92 2.79
C LEU A 58 -3.60 6.43 1.36
N PHE A 59 -2.49 7.08 0.99
CA PHE A 59 -2.29 7.64 -0.35
C PHE A 59 -2.10 6.55 -1.41
N LEU A 60 -1.42 5.46 -1.08
CA LEU A 60 -1.15 4.35 -1.99
C LEU A 60 -2.33 3.38 -2.15
N LEU A 61 -3.32 3.40 -1.26
CA LEU A 61 -4.41 2.41 -1.26
C LEU A 61 -5.31 2.48 -2.51
N GLU A 62 -5.63 3.67 -3.01
CA GLU A 62 -6.43 3.85 -4.24
C GLU A 62 -5.64 3.58 -5.52
N PRO A 63 -4.43 4.14 -5.72
CA PRO A 63 -3.66 3.86 -6.93
C PRO A 63 -3.17 2.41 -6.99
N SER A 64 -2.83 1.78 -5.85
CA SER A 64 -2.44 0.36 -5.85
C SER A 64 -3.56 -0.54 -6.37
N GLU A 65 -4.82 -0.28 -5.99
CA GLU A 65 -5.96 -1.05 -6.48
C GLU A 65 -6.24 -0.79 -7.96
N LEU A 66 -6.13 0.48 -8.40
CA LEU A 66 -6.28 0.85 -9.81
C LEU A 66 -5.29 0.11 -10.70
N TYR A 67 -4.03 0.01 -10.25
CA TYR A 67 -2.98 -0.72 -10.94
C TYR A 67 -2.90 -2.18 -10.47
N ASN A 68 -3.99 -2.79 -10.00
CA ASN A 68 -4.06 -4.23 -9.71
C ASN A 68 -2.87 -4.78 -8.86
N ALA A 69 -2.30 -3.95 -7.99
CA ALA A 69 -1.16 -4.26 -7.13
C ALA A 69 -1.66 -4.94 -5.85
N THR A 70 -2.05 -6.21 -5.99
CA THR A 70 -2.78 -6.94 -4.95
C THR A 70 -1.99 -7.11 -3.64
N HIS A 71 -0.67 -7.23 -3.67
CA HIS A 71 0.11 -7.39 -2.45
C HIS A 71 0.23 -6.06 -1.72
N LEU A 72 0.47 -4.98 -2.46
CA LEU A 72 0.56 -3.64 -1.88
C LEU A 72 -0.78 -3.20 -1.28
N THR A 73 -1.89 -3.38 -1.99
CA THR A 73 -3.23 -3.05 -1.48
C THR A 73 -3.55 -3.83 -0.20
N ARG A 74 -3.29 -5.14 -0.17
CA ARG A 74 -3.50 -5.97 1.03
C ARG A 74 -2.64 -5.52 2.21
N PHE A 75 -1.41 -5.12 1.95
CA PHE A 75 -0.50 -4.63 2.97
C PHE A 75 -0.99 -3.29 3.56
N CYS A 76 -1.39 -2.34 2.70
CA CYS A 76 -1.98 -1.07 3.14
C CYS A 76 -3.25 -1.31 3.98
N GLU A 77 -4.18 -2.16 3.53
CA GLU A 77 -5.38 -2.53 4.30
C GLU A 77 -5.02 -3.09 5.69
N TYR A 78 -4.03 -3.98 5.76
CA TYR A 78 -3.61 -4.62 6.99
C TYR A 78 -3.07 -3.61 8.01
N ILE A 79 -2.17 -2.71 7.60
CA ILE A 79 -1.59 -1.70 8.48
C ILE A 79 -2.65 -0.72 8.98
N LEU A 80 -3.54 -0.28 8.09
CA LEU A 80 -4.62 0.63 8.45
C LEU A 80 -5.61 -0.01 9.42
N SER A 81 -5.90 -1.31 9.24
CA SER A 81 -6.79 -2.06 10.12
C SER A 81 -6.21 -2.23 11.53
N ILE A 82 -4.90 -2.46 11.65
CA ILE A 82 -4.20 -2.60 12.93
C ILE A 82 -4.08 -1.27 13.66
N ASN A 83 -3.78 -0.20 12.93
CA ASN A 83 -3.55 1.13 13.51
C ASN A 83 -4.77 2.04 13.39
N TYR A 84 -5.97 1.47 13.32
CA TYR A 84 -7.21 2.20 13.05
C TYR A 84 -7.43 3.38 13.99
N TYR A 85 -7.08 3.25 15.27
CA TYR A 85 -7.27 4.33 16.24
C TYR A 85 -6.42 5.57 15.91
N GLU A 86 -5.17 5.38 15.53
CA GLU A 86 -4.28 6.47 15.12
C GLU A 86 -4.76 7.09 13.80
N VAL A 87 -5.16 6.27 12.84
CA VAL A 87 -5.72 6.73 11.56
C VAL A 87 -6.99 7.57 11.78
N ALA A 88 -7.92 7.09 12.61
CA ALA A 88 -9.17 7.77 12.88
C ALA A 88 -8.98 9.08 13.68
N LYS A 89 -7.92 9.18 14.50
CA LYS A 89 -7.66 10.35 15.34
C LYS A 89 -6.79 11.40 14.65
N LYS A 90 -5.72 11.00 13.97
CA LYS A 90 -4.73 11.90 13.37
C LYS A 90 -4.96 12.13 11.87
N HIS A 91 -5.39 11.10 11.15
CA HIS A 91 -5.54 11.12 9.68
C HIS A 91 -7.00 11.04 9.23
N GLN A 92 -7.93 11.54 10.05
CA GLN A 92 -9.36 11.47 9.77
C GLN A 92 -9.75 12.12 8.44
N SER A 93 -9.08 13.21 8.05
CA SER A 93 -9.29 13.90 6.77
C SER A 93 -8.95 13.00 5.57
N LEU A 94 -7.79 12.34 5.62
CA LEU A 94 -7.34 11.41 4.58
C LEU A 94 -8.20 10.15 4.55
N PHE A 95 -8.58 9.63 5.71
CA PHE A 95 -9.48 8.47 5.79
C PHE A 95 -10.86 8.76 5.20
N ARG A 96 -11.40 9.97 5.43
CA ARG A 96 -12.68 10.39 4.83
C ARG A 96 -12.59 10.68 3.33
N ALA A 97 -11.38 10.95 2.80
CA ALA A 97 -11.16 11.11 1.37
C ALA A 97 -11.25 9.78 0.63
N LEU A 98 -11.00 8.65 1.30
CA LEU A 98 -11.16 7.32 0.71
C LEU A 98 -12.63 7.03 0.37
N THR A 99 -12.82 6.18 -0.63
CA THR A 99 -14.16 5.66 -1.00
C THR A 99 -14.89 5.00 0.18
N GLN A 100 -16.20 5.24 0.32
CA GLN A 100 -17.03 4.71 1.43
C GLN A 100 -16.89 3.19 1.61
N ALA A 101 -16.85 2.43 0.52
CA ALA A 101 -16.66 0.98 0.57
C ALA A 101 -15.36 0.55 1.27
N LYS A 102 -14.28 1.35 1.14
CA LYS A 102 -12.99 1.10 1.80
C LYS A 102 -13.05 1.44 3.28
N GLN A 103 -13.72 2.53 3.62
CA GLN A 103 -13.93 2.91 5.01
C GLN A 103 -14.65 1.79 5.77
N ASP A 104 -15.75 1.28 5.21
CA ASP A 104 -16.52 0.18 5.80
C ASP A 104 -15.70 -1.11 5.90
N LEU A 105 -14.85 -1.39 4.92
CA LEU A 105 -13.99 -2.58 4.92
C LEU A 105 -12.92 -2.51 6.02
N ILE A 106 -12.27 -1.36 6.19
CA ILE A 106 -11.26 -1.14 7.23
C ILE A 106 -11.91 -1.16 8.61
N GLU A 107 -13.09 -0.55 8.77
CA GLU A 107 -13.85 -0.57 10.02
C GLU A 107 -14.24 -2.00 10.43
N LYS A 108 -14.67 -2.83 9.48
CA LYS A 108 -14.98 -4.25 9.73
C LYS A 108 -13.76 -5.06 10.13
N LYS A 109 -12.60 -4.79 9.51
CA LYS A 109 -11.33 -5.49 9.78
C LYS A 109 -10.56 -4.89 10.97
N ARG A 110 -11.13 -3.91 11.66
CA ARG A 110 -10.47 -3.17 12.74
C ARG A 110 -9.92 -4.11 13.82
N TRP A 111 -8.68 -3.85 14.20
CA TRP A 111 -8.05 -4.40 15.38
C TRP A 111 -7.72 -3.27 16.38
N PRO A 112 -7.88 -3.47 17.70
CA PRO A 112 -8.57 -4.58 18.35
C PRO A 112 -10.08 -4.55 18.09
N PRO A 113 -10.76 -5.71 18.00
CA PRO A 113 -12.20 -5.77 17.84
C PRO A 113 -12.94 -5.16 19.04
N LEU A 114 -14.17 -4.70 18.84
CA LEU A 114 -14.96 -4.03 19.89
C LEU A 114 -15.17 -4.90 21.14
N TRP A 115 -15.27 -6.22 20.97
CA TRP A 115 -15.41 -7.15 22.08
C TRP A 115 -14.14 -7.31 22.92
N TYR A 116 -12.97 -6.91 22.41
CA TYR A 116 -11.69 -7.00 23.11
C TYR A 116 -11.44 -5.83 24.06
N MET A 117 -12.16 -4.71 23.90
CA MET A 117 -12.00 -3.52 24.76
C MET A 117 -12.94 -3.51 25.98
N LYS A 118 -13.41 -4.69 26.41
CA LYS A 118 -14.31 -4.84 27.57
C LYS A 118 -13.56 -4.88 28.89
#